data_AF-A0A2V6KPJ9-F1
#
_entry.id   AF-A0A2V6KPJ9-F1
#
_cell.length_a   1.000
_cell.length_b   1.000
_cell.length_c   1.000
_cell.angle_alpha   90.00
_cell.angle_beta   90.00
_cell.angle_gamma   90.00
#
_symmetry.space_group_name_H-M   'P 1'
#
loop_
_entity.id
_entity.type
_entity.pdbx_description
1 polymer ?
#
loop_
_entity_poly.entity_id
_entity_poly.type
_entity_poly.pdbx_seq_one_letter_code
_entity_poly.pdbx_strand_id
1 'polypeptide(L)'
;MLLVLLVSQLLNSAATIMTLGHRQMNADSQARELFDRMAIDFAQMVRRSDVDYYLKSSTTANDCTLCTRQRGNDQIAFYSTVPGWSALTGAQQSPVSIIGYRINVSGTTLSNRLERLGEGLIWNGATSDTRADGRPASVIFWAPLNPWANATNSPFDVIGPDVFRFEYYYLLKNGDLSSTPWYATSSVRGMQDVSAIIVDIAVIDPKSRVLLSNSDITALAEDLADYSGQPLGGLLAGWRTFLDGNTSLPRPALSSVRFYERSFYLSPASL
;
A
#
# COMPACT_ATOMS: atom_id res chain seq x y z
N MET A 1 37.13 21.57 34.85
CA MET A 1 36.12 21.86 33.79
C MET A 1 36.15 20.89 32.62
N LEU A 2 37.32 20.39 32.17
CA LEU A 2 37.40 19.45 31.04
C LEU A 2 36.61 18.14 31.26
N LEU A 3 36.64 17.59 32.49
CA LEU A 3 35.88 16.37 32.84
C LEU A 3 34.37 16.57 32.74
N VAL A 4 33.85 17.73 33.15
CA VAL A 4 32.42 18.06 33.06
C VAL A 4 31.99 18.20 31.60
N LEU A 5 32.84 18.80 30.75
CA LEU A 5 32.58 18.88 29.31
C LEU A 5 32.53 17.48 28.67
N LEU A 6 33.49 16.61 29.02
CA LEU A 6 33.56 15.23 28.53
C LEU A 6 32.32 14.41 28.93
N VAL A 7 31.92 14.49 30.20
CA VAL A 7 30.72 13.80 30.72
C VAL A 7 29.45 14.32 30.04
N SER A 8 29.32 15.64 29.86
CA SER A 8 28.19 16.22 29.12
C SER A 8 28.14 15.77 27.65
N GLN A 9 29.28 15.73 26.96
CA GLN A 9 29.36 15.22 25.58
C GLN A 9 29.00 13.74 25.48
N LEU A 10 29.44 12.93 26.45
CA LEU A 10 29.13 11.50 26.50
C LEU A 10 27.65 11.25 26.76
N LEU A 11 27.04 11.98 27.70
CA LEU A 11 25.60 11.90 27.98
C LEU A 11 24.76 12.34 26.77
N ASN A 12 25.15 13.42 26.09
CA ASN A 12 24.47 13.88 24.87
C ASN A 12 24.57 12.87 23.73
N SER A 13 25.73 12.22 23.58
CA SER A 13 25.95 11.18 22.57
C SER A 13 25.07 9.96 22.86
N ALA A 14 25.05 9.50 24.12
CA ALA A 14 24.20 8.37 24.54
C ALA A 14 22.71 8.67 24.31
N ALA A 15 22.24 9.87 24.69
CA ALA A 15 20.85 10.29 24.47
C ALA A 15 20.49 10.32 22.97
N THR A 16 21.42 10.76 22.12
CA THR A 16 21.24 10.79 20.66
C THR A 16 21.12 9.38 20.09
N ILE A 17 22.01 8.47 20.49
CA ILE A 17 22.00 7.06 20.06
C ILE A 17 20.70 6.37 20.51
N MET A 18 20.32 6.55 21.77
CA MET A 18 19.07 5.98 22.30
C MET A 18 17.86 6.50 21.52
N THR A 19 17.80 7.79 21.24
CA THR A 19 16.71 8.39 20.46
C THR A 19 16.65 7.80 19.06
N LEU A 20 17.79 7.70 18.36
CA LEU A 20 17.87 7.11 17.02
C LEU A 20 17.40 5.65 17.03
N GLY A 21 17.82 4.87 18.03
CA GLY A 21 17.41 3.48 18.20
C GLY A 21 15.90 3.34 18.38
N HIS A 22 15.27 4.21 19.17
CA HIS A 22 13.81 4.19 19.32
C HIS A 22 13.08 4.52 18.01
N ARG A 23 13.57 5.50 17.25
CA ARG A 23 12.99 5.88 15.96
C ARG A 23 13.02 4.72 14.96
N GLN A 24 14.17 4.04 14.88
CA GLN A 24 14.32 2.88 14.02
C GLN A 24 13.40 1.73 14.46
N MET A 25 13.40 1.40 15.76
CA MET A 25 12.55 0.34 16.31
C MET A 25 11.06 0.59 16.04
N ASN A 26 10.59 1.83 16.17
CA ASN A 26 9.20 2.19 15.86
C ASN A 26 8.86 1.95 14.37
N ALA A 27 9.74 2.42 13.48
CA ALA A 27 9.56 2.25 12.04
C ALA A 27 9.60 0.77 11.63
N ASP A 28 10.55 0.00 12.18
CA ASP A 28 10.69 -1.44 11.93
C ASP A 28 9.43 -2.21 12.40
N SER A 29 8.92 -1.87 13.60
CA SER A 29 7.71 -2.50 14.15
C SER A 29 6.49 -2.25 13.27
N GLN A 30 6.29 -1.01 12.82
CA GLN A 30 5.16 -0.64 11.96
C GLN A 30 5.26 -1.30 10.58
N ALA A 31 6.44 -1.27 9.96
CA ALA A 31 6.66 -1.93 8.67
C ALA A 31 6.39 -3.43 8.74
N ARG A 32 6.82 -4.08 9.83
CA ARG A 32 6.58 -5.51 10.04
C ARG A 32 5.10 -5.83 10.18
N GLU A 33 4.37 -5.13 11.05
CA GLU A 33 2.93 -5.35 11.23
C GLU A 33 2.16 -5.17 9.92
N LEU A 34 2.46 -4.08 9.21
CA LEU A 34 1.87 -3.80 7.91
C LEU A 34 2.12 -4.93 6.91
N PHE A 35 3.38 -5.32 6.75
CA PHE A 35 3.75 -6.32 5.77
C PHE A 35 3.23 -7.71 6.14
N ASP A 36 3.13 -8.05 7.43
CA ASP A 36 2.54 -9.30 7.86
C ASP A 36 1.05 -9.33 7.54
N ARG A 37 0.35 -8.19 7.64
CA ARG A 37 -1.04 -8.10 7.18
C ARG A 37 -1.15 -8.23 5.66
N MET A 38 -0.33 -7.52 4.89
CA MET A 38 -0.28 -7.65 3.43
C MET A 38 0.02 -9.08 2.99
N ALA A 39 0.90 -9.80 3.69
CA ALA A 39 1.20 -11.19 3.38
C ALA A 39 -0.05 -12.07 3.46
N ILE A 40 -0.86 -11.90 4.51
CA ILE A 40 -2.13 -12.64 4.68
C ILE A 40 -3.10 -12.29 3.55
N ASP A 41 -3.25 -11.00 3.26
CA ASP A 41 -4.20 -10.52 2.26
C ASP A 41 -3.83 -10.96 0.84
N PHE A 42 -2.55 -10.84 0.45
CA PHE A 42 -2.06 -11.28 -0.85
C PHE A 42 -2.06 -12.81 -1.00
N ALA A 43 -1.79 -13.57 0.06
CA ALA A 43 -1.88 -15.02 0.02
C ALA A 43 -3.30 -15.54 -0.28
N GLN A 44 -4.31 -14.77 0.11
CA GLN A 44 -5.73 -15.10 -0.07
C GLN A 44 -6.40 -14.34 -1.23
N MET A 45 -5.60 -13.65 -2.05
CA MET A 45 -6.06 -12.99 -3.28
C MET A 45 -6.68 -14.01 -4.24
N VAL A 46 -7.90 -13.71 -4.70
CA VAL A 46 -8.58 -14.49 -5.74
C VAL A 46 -7.93 -14.20 -7.08
N ARG A 47 -7.37 -15.22 -7.72
CA ARG A 47 -6.53 -15.09 -8.93
C ARG A 47 -7.10 -15.78 -10.16
N ARG A 48 -8.39 -15.61 -10.39
CA ARG A 48 -9.07 -16.16 -11.57
C ARG A 48 -9.04 -15.18 -12.73
N SER A 49 -9.13 -15.71 -13.95
CA SER A 49 -9.15 -14.92 -15.19
C SER A 49 -10.47 -14.19 -15.45
N ASP A 50 -11.52 -14.50 -14.69
CA ASP A 50 -12.85 -13.90 -14.81
C ASP A 50 -13.16 -12.94 -13.65
N VAL A 51 -12.12 -12.52 -12.91
CA VAL A 51 -12.21 -11.63 -11.77
C VAL A 51 -11.51 -10.32 -12.10
N ASP A 52 -12.13 -9.21 -11.71
CA ASP A 52 -11.58 -7.87 -11.93
C ASP A 52 -10.53 -7.52 -10.86
N TYR A 53 -9.55 -6.70 -11.24
CA TYR A 53 -8.53 -6.17 -10.35
C TYR A 53 -8.40 -4.66 -10.54
N TYR A 54 -7.96 -3.97 -9.48
CA TYR A 54 -7.56 -2.58 -9.54
C TYR A 54 -6.10 -2.53 -9.21
N LEU A 55 -5.33 -2.40 -10.28
CA LEU A 55 -3.90 -2.55 -10.27
C LEU A 55 -3.25 -1.37 -10.99
N LYS A 56 -2.01 -1.12 -10.61
CA LYS A 56 -1.07 -0.35 -11.37
C LYS A 56 -0.76 -1.12 -12.63
N SER A 57 -1.07 -0.51 -13.75
CA SER A 57 -0.88 -1.10 -15.07
C SER A 57 -0.87 0.02 -16.10
N SER A 58 -0.29 -0.23 -17.26
CA SER A 58 -0.45 0.73 -18.35
C SER A 58 -1.93 0.81 -18.78
N THR A 59 -2.34 1.94 -19.34
CA THR A 59 -3.69 2.12 -19.92
C THR A 59 -3.95 1.25 -21.16
N THR A 60 -3.00 0.39 -21.55
CA THR A 60 -3.10 -0.51 -22.70
C THR A 60 -3.42 -1.95 -22.31
N ALA A 61 -3.77 -2.23 -21.04
CA ALA A 61 -4.33 -3.52 -20.68
C ALA A 61 -5.70 -3.70 -21.38
N ASN A 62 -5.84 -4.75 -22.17
CA ASN A 62 -7.01 -4.97 -23.01
C ASN A 62 -8.27 -5.36 -22.21
N ASP A 63 -8.07 -5.77 -20.96
CA ASP A 63 -9.07 -6.40 -20.11
C ASP A 63 -9.24 -5.73 -18.75
N CYS A 64 -8.63 -4.56 -18.55
CA CYS A 64 -8.73 -3.82 -17.30
C CYS A 64 -9.04 -2.34 -17.56
N THR A 65 -10.31 -1.99 -17.57
CA THR A 65 -10.78 -0.62 -17.81
C THR A 65 -10.55 0.32 -16.62
N LEU A 66 -10.33 -0.23 -15.42
CA LEU A 66 -10.06 0.53 -14.19
C LEU A 66 -8.56 0.61 -13.86
N CYS A 67 -7.72 -0.10 -14.59
CA CYS A 67 -6.27 -0.05 -14.39
C CYS A 67 -5.69 1.23 -14.99
N THR A 68 -4.81 1.87 -14.23
CA THR A 68 -4.18 3.13 -14.63
C THR A 68 -2.69 3.12 -14.31
N ARG A 69 -1.94 3.95 -15.04
CA ARG A 69 -0.63 4.35 -14.55
C ARG A 69 -0.87 5.20 -13.31
N GLN A 70 -0.28 4.79 -12.21
CA GLN A 70 -0.33 5.52 -10.96
C GLN A 70 0.98 6.29 -10.82
N ARG A 71 0.86 7.56 -10.44
CA ARG A 71 1.99 8.47 -10.20
C ARG A 71 1.98 8.83 -8.72
N GLY A 72 3.14 8.85 -8.09
CA GLY A 72 3.24 9.03 -6.65
C GLY A 72 2.62 7.83 -5.94
N ASN A 73 1.89 8.08 -4.86
CA ASN A 73 1.32 7.01 -4.04
C ASN A 73 0.41 6.07 -4.81
N ASP A 74 0.82 4.82 -4.87
CA ASP A 74 0.09 3.76 -5.54
C ASP A 74 -1.18 3.37 -4.77
N GLN A 75 -2.06 2.67 -5.47
CA GLN A 75 -3.32 2.13 -4.99
C GLN A 75 -3.49 0.72 -5.56
N ILE A 76 -3.94 -0.19 -4.72
CA ILE A 76 -4.23 -1.56 -5.11
C ILE A 76 -5.51 -2.03 -4.45
N ALA A 77 -6.37 -2.70 -5.21
CA ALA A 77 -7.52 -3.41 -4.67
C ALA A 77 -7.79 -4.70 -5.44
N PHE A 78 -8.26 -5.71 -4.71
CA PHE A 78 -8.51 -7.05 -5.23
C PHE A 78 -9.53 -7.80 -4.38
N TYR A 79 -10.17 -8.79 -4.99
CA TYR A 79 -11.00 -9.76 -4.28
C TYR A 79 -10.14 -10.71 -3.46
N SER A 80 -10.55 -10.99 -2.23
CA SER A 80 -9.85 -11.89 -1.31
C SER A 80 -10.82 -12.81 -0.59
N THR A 81 -10.31 -13.97 -0.19
CA THR A 81 -11.01 -14.90 0.72
C THR A 81 -10.78 -14.57 2.21
N VAL A 82 -10.07 -13.47 2.49
CA VAL A 82 -10.00 -12.92 3.84
C VAL A 82 -11.40 -12.43 4.23
N PRO A 83 -11.91 -12.79 5.42
CA PRO A 83 -13.21 -12.29 5.86
C PRO A 83 -13.20 -10.76 6.00
N GLY A 84 -14.25 -10.13 5.48
CA GLY A 84 -14.48 -8.69 5.59
C GLY A 84 -15.84 -8.40 6.23
N TRP A 85 -16.04 -7.15 6.63
CA TRP A 85 -17.32 -6.69 7.18
C TRP A 85 -17.95 -5.70 6.23
N SER A 86 -19.23 -5.88 5.93
CA SER A 86 -19.98 -4.94 5.09
C SER A 86 -20.58 -3.84 5.95
N ALA A 87 -20.33 -2.59 5.57
CA ALA A 87 -20.98 -1.42 6.18
C ALA A 87 -22.44 -1.26 5.70
N LEU A 88 -22.80 -1.84 4.55
CA LEU A 88 -24.10 -1.63 3.89
C LEU A 88 -25.29 -2.29 4.62
N THR A 89 -25.05 -3.34 5.42
CA THR A 89 -26.14 -4.11 6.08
C THR A 89 -26.00 -4.20 7.60
N GLY A 90 -25.32 -3.25 8.23
CA GLY A 90 -25.21 -3.22 9.69
C GLY A 90 -24.21 -4.24 10.21
N ALA A 91 -23.03 -4.30 9.59
CA ALA A 91 -21.91 -5.10 10.05
C ALA A 91 -22.19 -6.61 9.88
N GLN A 92 -22.30 -7.09 8.64
CA GLN A 92 -22.33 -8.53 8.35
C GLN A 92 -20.95 -8.98 7.91
N GLN A 93 -20.43 -10.03 8.54
CA GLN A 93 -19.20 -10.68 8.10
C GLN A 93 -19.47 -11.49 6.83
N SER A 94 -18.60 -11.33 5.83
CA SER A 94 -18.58 -12.16 4.62
C SER A 94 -17.26 -12.92 4.51
N PRO A 95 -17.29 -14.19 4.03
CA PRO A 95 -16.07 -14.96 3.76
C PRO A 95 -15.31 -14.48 2.51
N VAL A 96 -15.87 -13.57 1.72
CA VAL A 96 -15.19 -12.94 0.58
C VAL A 96 -15.25 -11.43 0.77
N SER A 97 -14.14 -10.74 0.49
CA SER A 97 -14.04 -9.29 0.67
C SER A 97 -13.29 -8.64 -0.47
N ILE A 98 -13.42 -7.31 -0.57
CA ILE A 98 -12.48 -6.46 -1.29
C ILE A 98 -11.45 -5.98 -0.28
N ILE A 99 -10.19 -6.33 -0.54
CA ILE A 99 -9.05 -5.75 0.15
C ILE A 99 -8.44 -4.69 -0.72
N GLY A 100 -8.04 -3.57 -0.11
CA GLY A 100 -7.30 -2.54 -0.82
C GLY A 100 -6.35 -1.78 0.08
N TYR A 101 -5.31 -1.20 -0.52
CA TYR A 101 -4.33 -0.35 0.14
C TYR A 101 -4.17 0.95 -0.62
N ARG A 102 -4.06 2.05 0.14
CA ARG A 102 -3.72 3.37 -0.39
C ARG A 102 -3.14 4.24 0.72
N ILE A 103 -2.43 5.29 0.34
CA ILE A 103 -2.25 6.43 1.24
C ILE A 103 -3.55 7.24 1.30
N ASN A 104 -4.02 7.59 2.50
CA ASN A 104 -5.15 8.47 2.69
C ASN A 104 -4.83 9.86 2.12
N VAL A 105 -5.60 10.28 1.13
CA VAL A 105 -5.53 11.62 0.55
C VAL A 105 -6.78 12.38 0.99
N SER A 106 -6.72 12.99 2.18
CA SER A 106 -7.80 13.84 2.70
C SER A 106 -7.24 15.10 3.35
N GLY A 107 -8.10 16.11 3.55
CA GLY A 107 -7.78 17.29 4.36
C GLY A 107 -7.85 17.05 5.87
N THR A 108 -8.01 15.79 6.32
CA THR A 108 -8.23 15.45 7.74
C THR A 108 -6.90 15.14 8.47
N THR A 109 -6.98 14.89 9.78
CA THR A 109 -5.83 14.46 10.60
C THR A 109 -5.28 13.07 10.23
N LEU A 110 -6.03 12.31 9.43
CA LEU A 110 -5.64 10.99 8.93
C LEU A 110 -4.90 11.06 7.58
N SER A 111 -4.70 12.25 7.02
CA SER A 111 -3.98 12.44 5.76
C SER A 111 -2.55 11.90 5.80
N ASN A 112 -2.08 11.41 4.65
CA ASN A 112 -0.73 10.87 4.46
C ASN A 112 -0.39 9.70 5.39
N ARG A 113 -1.35 8.80 5.56
CA ARG A 113 -1.23 7.55 6.33
C ARG A 113 -1.70 6.39 5.47
N LEU A 114 -1.07 5.24 5.61
CA LEU A 114 -1.50 4.05 4.87
C LEU A 114 -2.76 3.47 5.49
N GLU A 115 -3.77 3.29 4.64
CA GLU A 115 -5.04 2.68 4.96
C GLU A 115 -5.19 1.33 4.29
N ARG A 116 -5.91 0.44 4.97
CA ARG A 116 -6.36 -0.82 4.44
C ARG A 116 -7.89 -0.83 4.40
N LEU A 117 -8.46 -1.22 3.26
CA LEU A 117 -9.87 -1.56 3.12
C LEU A 117 -10.09 -3.04 3.39
N GLY A 118 -11.20 -3.38 4.05
CA GLY A 118 -11.66 -4.76 4.24
C GLY A 118 -13.18 -4.91 4.10
N GLU A 119 -13.74 -4.49 2.98
CA GLU A 119 -15.19 -4.51 2.75
C GLU A 119 -15.67 -5.91 2.42
N GLY A 120 -16.55 -6.47 3.26
CA GLY A 120 -17.18 -7.76 3.02
C GLY A 120 -18.14 -7.72 1.83
N LEU A 121 -18.06 -8.70 0.94
CA LEU A 121 -18.96 -8.81 -0.21
C LEU A 121 -20.17 -9.65 0.13
N ILE A 122 -21.36 -9.08 -0.01
CA ILE A 122 -22.59 -9.80 0.27
C ILE A 122 -22.92 -10.69 -0.92
N TRP A 123 -23.27 -11.95 -0.65
CA TRP A 123 -23.78 -12.88 -1.67
C TRP A 123 -25.18 -12.45 -2.12
N ASN A 124 -25.39 -12.31 -3.43
CA ASN A 124 -26.73 -12.09 -3.98
C ASN A 124 -27.64 -13.26 -3.56
N GLY A 125 -28.72 -12.94 -2.84
CA GLY A 125 -29.57 -13.91 -2.11
C GLY A 125 -29.72 -13.60 -0.60
N ALA A 126 -28.82 -12.78 -0.03
CA ALA A 126 -29.03 -12.17 1.30
C ALA A 126 -29.91 -10.90 1.25
N THR A 127 -30.11 -10.36 0.06
CA THR A 127 -31.09 -9.31 -0.27
C THR A 127 -31.92 -9.78 -1.47
N SER A 128 -33.17 -9.32 -1.55
CA SER A 128 -34.11 -9.64 -2.65
C SER A 128 -33.76 -8.86 -3.93
N ASP A 129 -32.50 -8.87 -4.33
CA ASP A 129 -32.02 -8.06 -5.44
C ASP A 129 -32.33 -8.75 -6.79
N THR A 130 -33.08 -8.05 -7.62
CA THR A 130 -33.52 -8.53 -8.93
C THR A 130 -32.93 -7.65 -10.01
N ARG A 131 -32.45 -8.26 -11.10
CA ARG A 131 -32.05 -7.52 -12.30
C ARG A 131 -33.25 -6.73 -12.83
N ALA A 132 -33.00 -5.76 -13.71
CA ALA A 132 -34.06 -4.99 -14.38
C ALA A 132 -35.07 -5.86 -15.18
N ASP A 133 -34.76 -7.13 -15.44
CA ASP A 133 -35.64 -8.12 -16.08
C ASP A 133 -36.44 -8.99 -15.09
N GLY A 134 -36.38 -8.70 -13.78
CA GLY A 134 -37.12 -9.40 -12.73
C GLY A 134 -36.56 -10.77 -12.34
N ARG A 135 -35.42 -11.19 -12.90
CA ARG A 135 -34.75 -12.44 -12.52
C ARG A 135 -33.84 -12.20 -11.30
N PRO A 136 -33.56 -13.24 -10.49
CA PRO A 136 -32.55 -13.15 -9.44
C PRO A 136 -31.24 -12.62 -10.02
N ALA A 137 -30.64 -11.61 -9.38
CA ALA A 137 -29.31 -11.17 -9.77
C ALA A 137 -28.34 -12.35 -9.68
N SER A 138 -27.72 -12.73 -10.80
CA SER A 138 -26.51 -13.57 -10.78
C SER A 138 -25.53 -12.94 -9.79
N VAL A 139 -24.68 -13.75 -9.11
CA VAL A 139 -23.61 -13.23 -8.24
C VAL A 139 -22.69 -12.36 -9.09
N ILE A 140 -23.03 -11.08 -9.16
CA ILE A 140 -22.30 -10.02 -9.80
C ILE A 140 -21.87 -9.20 -8.61
N PHE A 141 -20.57 -9.16 -8.34
CA PHE A 141 -20.03 -8.17 -7.43
C PHE A 141 -20.21 -6.81 -8.12
N TRP A 142 -21.32 -6.14 -7.83
CA TRP A 142 -21.69 -4.88 -8.48
C TRP A 142 -20.91 -3.68 -7.94
N ALA A 143 -19.96 -3.92 -7.04
CA ALA A 143 -19.01 -2.91 -6.61
C ALA A 143 -18.01 -2.66 -7.74
N PRO A 144 -17.91 -1.44 -8.31
CA PRO A 144 -16.79 -1.12 -9.17
C PRO A 144 -15.51 -1.33 -8.34
N LEU A 145 -14.55 -2.09 -8.85
CA LEU A 145 -13.33 -2.40 -8.10
C LEU A 145 -12.40 -1.20 -7.91
N ASN A 146 -12.87 0.02 -8.21
CA ASN A 146 -12.34 1.24 -7.65
C ASN A 146 -13.10 1.55 -6.35
N PRO A 147 -12.73 0.95 -5.20
CA PRO A 147 -13.44 1.19 -3.95
C PRO A 147 -13.31 2.65 -3.48
N TRP A 148 -12.35 3.41 -4.02
CA TRP A 148 -12.12 4.78 -3.63
C TRP A 148 -13.12 5.77 -4.25
N ALA A 149 -13.75 5.42 -5.37
CA ALA A 149 -14.80 6.23 -5.98
C ALA A 149 -16.05 6.38 -5.08
N ASN A 150 -16.28 5.43 -4.18
CA ASN A 150 -17.46 5.37 -3.28
C ASN A 150 -17.06 5.37 -1.79
N ALA A 151 -15.88 5.92 -1.46
CA ALA A 151 -15.21 5.80 -0.16
C ALA A 151 -15.91 6.45 1.05
N THR A 152 -17.12 7.00 0.91
CA THR A 152 -17.74 7.79 1.99
C THR A 152 -18.20 6.96 3.18
N ASN A 153 -18.43 5.65 3.01
CA ASN A 153 -18.89 4.73 4.06
C ASN A 153 -18.08 3.42 4.16
N SER A 154 -16.93 3.32 3.48
CA SER A 154 -16.17 2.06 3.45
C SER A 154 -15.30 1.89 4.72
N PRO A 155 -15.13 0.66 5.24
CA PRO A 155 -14.36 0.36 6.45
C PRO A 155 -12.88 0.42 6.14
N PHE A 156 -12.32 1.63 6.19
CA PHE A 156 -10.88 1.85 6.11
C PHE A 156 -10.28 1.85 7.51
N ASP A 157 -9.26 1.03 7.70
CA ASP A 157 -8.43 1.03 8.90
C ASP A 157 -7.09 1.69 8.59
N VAL A 158 -6.66 2.63 9.42
CA VAL A 158 -5.28 3.14 9.36
C VAL A 158 -4.35 2.07 9.90
N ILE A 159 -3.60 1.44 9.00
CA ILE A 159 -2.69 0.33 9.34
C ILE A 159 -1.22 0.75 9.33
N GLY A 160 -0.91 1.86 8.66
CA GLY A 160 0.43 2.46 8.68
C GLY A 160 0.32 3.93 9.02
N PRO A 161 0.13 4.30 10.31
CA PRO A 161 -0.06 5.69 10.69
C PRO A 161 1.12 6.59 10.32
N ASP A 162 2.33 6.05 10.18
CA ASP A 162 3.51 6.84 9.80
C ASP A 162 4.12 6.42 8.45
N VAL A 163 3.41 5.56 7.72
CA VAL A 163 3.70 5.24 6.32
C VAL A 163 3.10 6.32 5.44
N PHE A 164 3.94 7.04 4.71
CA PHE A 164 3.52 8.17 3.88
C PHE A 164 3.80 7.99 2.39
N ARG A 165 4.67 7.03 2.04
CA ARG A 165 4.90 6.57 0.66
C ARG A 165 4.54 5.10 0.56
N PHE A 166 3.75 4.76 -0.43
CA PHE A 166 3.44 3.39 -0.82
C PHE A 166 3.60 3.26 -2.33
N GLU A 167 4.42 2.32 -2.75
CA GLU A 167 4.71 2.00 -4.14
C GLU A 167 4.70 0.47 -4.29
N TYR A 168 4.32 -0.04 -5.45
CA TYR A 168 4.56 -1.43 -5.78
C TYR A 168 4.85 -1.64 -7.27
N TYR A 169 5.50 -2.77 -7.54
CA TYR A 169 5.78 -3.27 -8.87
C TYR A 169 5.78 -4.81 -8.86
N TYR A 170 6.00 -5.43 -10.01
CA TYR A 170 5.84 -6.87 -10.19
C TYR A 170 7.16 -7.55 -10.49
N LEU A 171 7.37 -8.71 -9.88
CA LEU A 171 8.28 -9.73 -10.43
C LEU A 171 7.47 -10.62 -11.34
N LEU A 172 7.87 -10.72 -12.61
CA LEU A 172 7.22 -11.54 -13.62
C LEU A 172 7.80 -12.96 -13.66
N LYS A 173 7.05 -13.90 -14.24
CA LYS A 173 7.46 -15.32 -14.36
C LYS A 173 8.66 -15.53 -15.28
N ASN A 174 8.96 -14.58 -16.15
CA ASN A 174 10.18 -14.57 -16.96
C ASN A 174 11.41 -14.04 -16.18
N GLY A 175 11.24 -13.60 -14.93
CA GLY A 175 12.30 -13.07 -14.07
C GLY A 175 12.44 -11.55 -14.09
N ASP A 176 11.72 -10.85 -14.97
CA ASP A 176 11.83 -9.40 -15.10
C ASP A 176 11.06 -8.66 -14.01
N LEU A 177 11.58 -7.49 -13.62
CA LEU A 177 10.87 -6.53 -12.79
C LEU A 177 10.09 -5.56 -13.67
N SER A 178 8.81 -5.37 -13.40
CA SER A 178 7.91 -4.63 -14.29
C SER A 178 6.95 -3.73 -13.54
N SER A 179 6.61 -2.59 -14.15
CA SER A 179 5.52 -1.71 -13.69
C SER A 179 4.14 -2.18 -14.18
N THR A 180 4.08 -3.24 -14.99
CA THR A 180 2.84 -3.87 -15.48
C THR A 180 2.83 -5.37 -15.17
N PRO A 181 1.66 -5.95 -14.83
CA PRO A 181 1.54 -7.35 -14.41
C PRO A 181 1.56 -8.36 -15.57
N TRP A 182 2.30 -8.08 -16.65
CA TRP A 182 2.41 -8.96 -17.81
C TRP A 182 3.73 -8.79 -18.57
N TYR A 183 4.13 -9.84 -19.30
CA TYR A 183 5.19 -9.79 -20.32
C TYR A 183 4.77 -10.43 -21.66
N ALA A 184 3.75 -11.30 -21.68
CA ALA A 184 3.35 -12.01 -22.90
C ALA A 184 2.22 -11.30 -23.65
N THR A 185 1.17 -10.90 -22.95
CA THR A 185 -0.02 -10.23 -23.52
C THR A 185 -0.45 -9.14 -22.56
N SER A 186 -0.86 -7.97 -23.07
CA SER A 186 -1.32 -6.85 -22.24
C SER A 186 -2.65 -7.14 -21.55
N SER A 187 -2.59 -7.97 -20.51
CA SER A 187 -3.71 -8.58 -19.82
C SER A 187 -3.38 -8.72 -18.35
N VAL A 188 -4.29 -8.29 -17.47
CA VAL A 188 -4.13 -8.46 -16.01
C VAL A 188 -4.81 -9.73 -15.48
N ARG A 189 -5.54 -10.44 -16.34
CA ARG A 189 -6.38 -11.57 -15.95
C ARG A 189 -5.61 -12.64 -15.17
N GLY A 190 -6.16 -12.96 -14.00
CA GLY A 190 -5.63 -13.99 -13.10
C GLY A 190 -4.20 -13.75 -12.63
N MET A 191 -3.62 -12.56 -12.84
CA MET A 191 -2.21 -12.29 -12.56
C MET A 191 -1.28 -13.34 -13.22
N GLN A 192 -1.66 -13.82 -14.41
CA GLN A 192 -1.10 -15.04 -15.01
C GLN A 192 0.41 -14.99 -15.25
N ASP A 193 0.97 -13.80 -15.45
CA ASP A 193 2.38 -13.56 -15.74
C ASP A 193 3.17 -13.10 -14.50
N VAL A 194 2.51 -12.90 -13.37
CA VAL A 194 3.11 -12.38 -12.14
C VAL A 194 3.57 -13.52 -11.23
N SER A 195 4.81 -13.43 -10.77
CA SER A 195 5.40 -14.30 -9.74
C SER A 195 5.30 -13.69 -8.35
N ALA A 196 5.51 -12.38 -8.22
CA ALA A 196 5.40 -11.68 -6.94
C ALA A 196 4.94 -10.23 -7.13
N ILE A 197 4.28 -9.69 -6.11
CA ILE A 197 4.07 -8.26 -5.93
C ILE A 197 5.17 -7.76 -4.99
N ILE A 198 5.95 -6.78 -5.42
CA ILE A 198 7.01 -6.18 -4.61
C ILE A 198 6.49 -4.82 -4.15
N VAL A 199 6.51 -4.59 -2.84
CA VAL A 199 5.99 -3.38 -2.21
C VAL A 199 7.12 -2.62 -1.55
N ASP A 200 7.16 -1.32 -1.82
CA ASP A 200 8.08 -0.37 -1.21
C ASP A 200 7.30 0.66 -0.40
N ILE A 201 7.79 0.94 0.81
CA ILE A 201 7.19 1.93 1.70
C ILE A 201 8.24 2.88 2.28
N ALA A 202 7.82 4.12 2.53
CA ALA A 202 8.57 5.06 3.36
C ALA A 202 7.82 5.33 4.66
N VAL A 203 8.53 5.15 5.76
CA VAL A 203 8.03 5.30 7.14
C VAL A 203 8.80 6.42 7.82
N ILE A 204 8.08 7.37 8.40
CA ILE A 204 8.68 8.44 9.21
C ILE A 204 8.47 8.15 10.70
N ASP A 205 9.42 8.48 11.57
CA ASP A 205 9.19 8.33 13.01
C ASP A 205 8.08 9.29 13.49
N PRO A 206 7.15 8.87 14.37
CA PRO A 206 6.06 9.72 14.85
C PRO A 206 6.50 11.07 15.41
N LYS A 207 7.63 11.15 16.13
CA LYS A 207 8.10 12.42 16.71
C LYS A 207 8.69 13.34 15.65
N SER A 208 9.38 12.76 14.67
CA SER A 208 9.91 13.50 13.53
C SER A 208 8.82 13.93 12.55
N ARG A 209 7.73 13.17 12.41
CA ARG A 209 6.58 13.50 11.58
C ARG A 209 5.92 14.82 11.98
N VAL A 210 5.86 15.13 13.27
CA VAL A 210 5.28 16.38 13.80
C VAL A 210 6.01 17.63 13.30
N LEU A 211 7.25 17.50 12.81
CA LEU A 211 8.02 18.60 12.23
C LEU A 211 7.61 18.95 10.79
N LEU A 212 6.73 18.16 10.18
CA LEU A 212 6.25 18.32 8.81
C LEU A 212 4.75 18.61 8.81
N SER A 213 4.32 19.56 7.98
CA SER A 213 2.90 19.75 7.70
C SER A 213 2.37 18.61 6.81
N ASN A 214 1.05 18.44 6.75
CA ASN A 214 0.46 17.48 5.81
C ASN A 214 0.83 17.81 4.35
N SER A 215 0.91 19.09 3.98
CA SER A 215 1.37 19.50 2.65
C SER A 215 2.83 19.13 2.39
N ASP A 216 3.71 19.25 3.39
CA ASP A 216 5.11 18.83 3.24
C ASP A 216 5.21 17.33 3.00
N ILE A 217 4.43 16.52 3.73
CA ILE A 217 4.42 15.07 3.57
C ILE A 217 3.84 14.66 2.21
N THR A 218 2.77 15.32 1.76
CA THR A 218 2.18 15.06 0.44
C THR A 218 3.17 15.38 -0.67
N ALA A 219 3.78 16.57 -0.66
CA ALA A 219 4.79 16.97 -1.66
C ALA A 219 6.00 16.04 -1.61
N LEU A 220 6.47 15.68 -0.42
CA LEU A 220 7.58 14.74 -0.24
C LEU A 220 7.25 13.38 -0.85
N ALA A 221 6.03 12.86 -0.66
CA ALA A 221 5.61 11.59 -1.26
C ALA A 221 5.55 11.66 -2.80
N GLU A 222 5.12 12.80 -3.36
CA GLU A 222 5.06 13.03 -4.81
C GLU A 222 6.44 13.16 -5.46
N ASP A 223 7.41 13.71 -4.73
CA ASP A 223 8.79 13.87 -5.21
C ASP A 223 9.61 12.56 -5.14
N LEU A 224 9.23 11.63 -4.26
CA LEU A 224 9.80 10.28 -4.24
C LEU A 224 9.38 9.51 -5.49
N ALA A 225 10.35 9.31 -6.39
CA ALA A 225 10.16 8.74 -7.72
C ALA A 225 9.36 7.42 -7.73
N ASP A 226 8.59 7.21 -8.78
CA ASP A 226 7.89 5.95 -9.06
C ASP A 226 8.85 4.90 -9.64
N TYR A 227 8.51 3.62 -9.46
CA TYR A 227 9.21 2.52 -10.10
C TYR A 227 9.16 2.67 -11.62
N SER A 228 10.35 2.61 -12.23
CA SER A 228 10.59 2.87 -13.65
C SER A 228 11.65 1.95 -14.25
N GLY A 229 11.89 0.78 -13.65
CA GLY A 229 12.83 -0.24 -14.15
C GLY A 229 14.11 -0.40 -13.31
N GLN A 230 14.10 0.08 -12.06
CA GLN A 230 15.22 -0.12 -11.14
C GLN A 230 15.42 -1.60 -10.81
N PRO A 231 16.64 -2.05 -10.48
CA PRO A 231 16.82 -3.35 -9.83
C PRO A 231 16.22 -3.34 -8.41
N LEU A 232 16.07 -4.52 -7.79
CA LEU A 232 15.66 -4.66 -6.39
C LEU A 232 16.48 -3.75 -5.46
N GLY A 233 15.81 -3.04 -4.56
CA GLY A 233 16.40 -2.05 -3.66
C GLY A 233 16.92 -0.77 -4.33
N GLY A 234 16.98 -0.71 -5.67
CA GLY A 234 17.41 0.46 -6.42
C GLY A 234 16.46 1.64 -6.26
N LEU A 235 15.15 1.38 -6.14
CA LEU A 235 14.16 2.41 -5.83
C LEU A 235 14.40 3.04 -4.45
N LEU A 236 14.62 2.21 -3.42
CA LEU A 236 14.92 2.68 -2.07
C LEU A 236 16.20 3.51 -1.99
N ALA A 237 17.24 3.10 -2.74
CA ALA A 237 18.48 3.87 -2.84
C ALA A 237 18.27 5.23 -3.51
N GLY A 238 17.41 5.29 -4.53
CA GLY A 238 16.99 6.53 -5.18
C GLY A 238 16.24 7.46 -4.22
N TRP A 239 15.26 6.93 -3.49
CA TRP A 239 14.53 7.66 -2.44
C TRP A 239 15.46 8.19 -1.35
N ARG A 240 16.44 7.38 -0.92
CA ARG A 240 17.44 7.83 0.05
C ARG A 240 18.29 8.98 -0.46
N THR A 241 18.78 8.86 -1.70
CA THR A 241 19.56 9.92 -2.35
C THR A 241 18.76 11.23 -2.45
N PHE A 242 17.47 11.14 -2.78
CA PHE A 242 16.59 12.30 -2.83
C PHE A 242 16.46 12.99 -1.46
N LEU A 243 16.19 12.23 -0.38
CA LEU A 243 16.09 12.79 0.97
C LEU A 243 17.40 13.42 1.46
N ASP A 244 18.53 12.80 1.15
CA ASP A 244 19.85 13.32 1.52
C ASP A 244 20.18 14.63 0.76
N GLY A 245 19.71 14.76 -0.48
CA GLY A 245 19.81 15.98 -1.28
C GLY A 245 18.84 17.11 -0.91
N ASN A 246 17.73 16.80 -0.22
CA ASN A 246 16.68 17.78 0.08
C ASN A 246 17.13 18.83 1.11
N THR A 247 17.13 20.11 0.73
CA THR A 247 17.50 21.24 1.60
C THR A 247 16.31 22.10 2.04
N SER A 248 15.09 21.78 1.62
CA SER A 248 13.89 22.59 1.90
C SER A 248 13.17 22.16 3.18
N LEU A 249 13.23 20.88 3.54
CA LEU A 249 12.56 20.34 4.72
C LEU A 249 13.51 20.13 5.91
N PRO A 250 13.00 20.13 7.16
CA PRO A 250 13.81 19.92 8.35
C PRO A 250 14.62 18.61 8.30
N ARG A 251 15.95 18.71 8.34
CA ARG A 251 16.86 17.55 8.38
C ARG A 251 16.54 16.53 9.49
N PRO A 252 16.10 16.93 10.70
CA PRO A 252 15.68 15.96 11.72
C PRO A 252 14.47 15.09 11.32
N ALA A 253 13.62 15.60 10.43
CA ALA A 253 12.50 14.83 9.89
C ALA A 253 12.98 13.85 8.81
N LEU A 254 13.70 14.34 7.79
CA LEU A 254 14.16 13.53 6.66
C LEU A 254 15.11 12.40 7.07
N SER A 255 16.02 12.67 8.00
CA SER A 255 16.97 11.66 8.52
C SER A 255 16.30 10.52 9.30
N SER A 256 15.07 10.74 9.77
CA SER A 256 14.29 9.71 10.48
C SER A 256 13.51 8.78 9.55
N VAL A 257 13.40 9.12 8.26
CA VAL A 257 12.69 8.28 7.31
C VAL A 257 13.44 6.96 7.12
N ARG A 258 12.69 5.87 7.10
CA ARG A 258 13.14 4.50 6.83
C ARG A 258 12.39 3.96 5.63
N PHE A 259 13.08 3.16 4.84
CA PHE A 259 12.56 2.57 3.62
C PHE A 259 12.59 1.06 3.74
N TYR A 260 11.54 0.42 3.27
CA TYR A 260 11.43 -1.03 3.30
C TYR A 260 10.87 -1.54 1.99
N GLU A 261 11.41 -2.66 1.53
CA GLU A 261 10.97 -3.41 0.35
C GLU A 261 10.63 -4.82 0.81
N ARG A 262 9.50 -5.36 0.35
CA ARG A 262 9.14 -6.77 0.57
C ARG A 262 8.50 -7.37 -0.67
N SER A 263 8.98 -8.55 -1.05
CA SER A 263 8.38 -9.36 -2.12
C SER A 263 7.32 -10.32 -1.55
N PHE A 264 6.14 -10.28 -2.13
CA PHE A 264 5.02 -11.18 -1.82
C PHE A 264 4.81 -12.14 -3.00
N TYR A 265 5.37 -13.34 -2.88
CA TYR A 265 5.23 -14.37 -3.89
C TYR A 265 3.79 -14.87 -3.99
N LEU A 266 3.30 -14.92 -5.21
CA LEU A 266 1.97 -15.41 -5.53
C LEU A 266 2.08 -16.92 -5.82
N SER A 267 1.62 -17.76 -4.89
CA SER A 267 1.59 -19.24 -5.06
C SER A 267 0.87 -19.63 -6.36
N PRO A 268 1.17 -20.73 -7.05
CA PRO A 268 0.34 -21.15 -8.20
C PRO A 268 -1.15 -21.20 -7.81
N ALA A 269 -2.06 -20.80 -8.71
CA ALA A 269 -3.49 -20.98 -8.46
C ALA A 269 -3.75 -22.48 -8.28
N SER A 270 -4.20 -22.89 -7.09
CA SER A 270 -4.70 -24.26 -6.90
C SER A 270 -5.93 -24.42 -7.79
N LEU A 271 -5.83 -25.31 -8.77
CA LEU A 271 -6.91 -25.70 -9.68
C LEU A 271 -8.11 -26.25 -8.92
#